data_AF-A0A961K991-F1
#
_entry.id   AF-A0A961K991-F1
#
_cell.length_a   1.000
_cell.length_b   1.000
_cell.length_c   1.000
_cell.angle_alpha   90.00
_cell.angle_beta   90.00
_cell.angle_gamma   90.00
#
_symmetry.space_group_name_H-M   'P 1'
#
loop_
_entity.id
_entity.type
_entity.pdbx_description
1 polymer ?
#
loop_
_entity_poly.entity_id
_entity_poly.type
_entity_poly.pdbx_seq_one_letter_code
_entity_poly.pdbx_strand_id
1 'polypeptide(L)' 'MQPRAHPIAVKERTAAAMLDMSAAEFRRLVDRGALPPAQHIGEIERWYVADLEAIFSGAASKPEEHDDFE' A
#
# COMPACT_ATOMS: atom_id res chain seq x y z
N MET A 1 -2.13 -23.72 21.49
CA MET A 1 -1.82 -22.96 20.25
C MET A 1 -1.85 -21.49 20.61
N GLN A 2 -0.72 -20.77 20.49
CA GLN A 2 -0.76 -19.32 20.64
C GLN A 2 -1.40 -18.73 19.37
N PRO A 3 -2.25 -17.69 19.50
CA PRO A 3 -2.77 -17.01 18.33
C PRO A 3 -1.60 -16.44 17.52
N ARG A 4 -1.52 -16.78 16.24
CA ARG A 4 -0.59 -16.13 15.31
C ARG A 4 -1.05 -14.68 15.15
N ALA A 5 -0.37 -13.76 15.83
CA ALA A 5 -0.61 -12.34 15.64
C ALA A 5 -0.35 -11.99 14.17
N HIS A 6 -1.41 -11.62 13.45
CA HIS A 6 -1.28 -11.06 12.12
C HIS A 6 -0.86 -9.60 12.26
N PRO A 7 0.19 -9.15 11.57
CA PRO A 7 0.62 -7.77 11.64
C PRO A 7 -0.46 -6.88 11.01
N ILE A 8 -0.97 -5.91 11.78
CA ILE A 8 -1.89 -4.89 11.27
C ILE A 8 -1.20 -3.88 10.36
N ALA A 9 0.12 -3.68 10.55
CA ALA A 9 0.93 -2.78 9.76
C ALA A 9 2.35 -3.34 9.57
N VAL A 10 2.88 -3.19 8.37
CA VAL A 10 4.14 -3.79 7.91
C VAL A 10 5.15 -2.73 7.48
N LYS A 11 6.43 -3.11 7.41
CA LYS A 11 7.51 -2.24 6.91
C LYS A 11 7.53 -2.26 5.38
N GLU A 12 8.18 -1.28 4.77
CA GLU A 12 8.33 -1.13 3.31
C GLU A 12 8.69 -2.45 2.60
N ARG A 13 9.75 -3.14 3.06
CA ARG A 13 10.19 -4.41 2.47
C ARG A 13 9.12 -5.50 2.49
N THR A 14 8.34 -5.57 3.57
CA THR A 14 7.26 -6.55 3.69
C THR A 14 6.07 -6.15 2.84
N ALA A 15 5.73 -4.86 2.79
CA ALA A 15 4.69 -4.33 1.91
C ALA A 15 5.01 -4.64 0.44
N ALA A 16 6.24 -4.37 0.00
CA ALA A 16 6.72 -4.70 -1.34
C ALA A 16 6.64 -6.20 -1.64
N ALA A 17 7.06 -7.05 -0.70
CA ALA A 17 6.97 -8.50 -0.86
C ALA A 17 5.51 -9.00 -0.92
N MET A 18 4.57 -8.37 -0.23
CA MET A 18 3.14 -8.70 -0.31
C MET A 18 2.55 -8.38 -1.68
N LEU A 19 3.11 -7.39 -2.39
CA LEU A 19 2.73 -7.02 -3.75
C LEU A 19 3.63 -7.68 -4.83
N ASP A 20 4.45 -8.66 -4.43
CA ASP A 20 5.38 -9.39 -5.31
C ASP A 20 6.36 -8.49 -6.10
N MET A 21 6.90 -7.45 -5.46
CA MET A 21 7.84 -6.50 -6.09
C MET A 21 9.01 -6.14 -5.18
N SER A 22 10.04 -5.49 -5.75
CA SER A 22 11.15 -4.96 -4.97
C SER A 22 10.76 -3.73 -4.15
N ALA A 23 11.47 -3.49 -3.04
CA ALA A 23 11.23 -2.31 -2.20
C ALA A 23 11.46 -0.98 -2.95
N ALA A 24 12.39 -0.96 -3.90
CA ALA A 24 12.66 0.21 -4.73
C ALA A 24 11.50 0.51 -5.69
N GLU A 25 10.92 -0.51 -6.31
CA GLU A 25 9.74 -0.36 -7.16
C GLU A 25 8.53 0.09 -6.35
N PHE A 26 8.30 -0.53 -5.20
CA PHE A 26 7.25 -0.15 -4.27
C PHE A 26 7.35 1.33 -3.89
N ARG A 27 8.53 1.77 -3.43
CA ARG A 27 8.78 3.17 -3.06
C ARG A 27 8.54 4.12 -4.23
N ARG A 28 8.99 3.77 -5.43
CA ARG A 28 8.76 4.57 -6.64
C ARG A 28 7.27 4.71 -6.97
N LEU A 29 6.47 3.67 -6.74
CA LEU A 29 5.02 3.73 -6.97
C LEU A 29 4.30 4.54 -5.89
N VAL A 30 4.75 4.46 -4.64
CA VAL A 30 4.27 5.34 -3.55
C VAL A 30 4.58 6.80 -3.87
N ASP A 31 5.81 7.12 -4.25
CA ASP A 31 6.23 8.49 -4.61
C ASP A 31 5.47 9.06 -5.82
N ARG A 32 4.98 8.17 -6.71
CA ARG A 32 4.16 8.53 -7.87
C ARG A 32 2.66 8.64 -7.55
N GLY A 33 2.24 8.32 -6.32
CA GLY A 33 0.83 8.31 -5.92
C GLY A 33 0.04 7.10 -6.43
N ALA A 34 0.69 6.07 -6.98
CA ALA A 34 0.02 4.86 -7.46
C ALA A 34 -0.28 3.86 -6.33
N LEU A 35 0.46 3.95 -5.22
CA LEU A 35 0.26 3.13 -4.02
C LEU A 35 -0.03 4.03 -2.81
N PRO A 36 -0.73 3.51 -1.78
CA PRO A 36 -1.00 4.26 -0.57
C PRO A 36 0.29 4.72 0.11
N PRO A 37 0.33 5.95 0.64
CA PRO A 37 1.48 6.48 1.36
C PRO A 37 1.70 5.74 2.68
N ALA A 38 2.92 5.84 3.21
CA ALA A 38 3.22 5.30 4.54
C ALA A 38 2.44 6.07 5.62
N GLN A 39 1.94 5.36 6.62
CA GLN A 39 1.47 5.96 7.85
C GLN A 39 2.64 6.21 8.80
N HIS A 40 2.74 7.45 9.30
CA HIS A 40 3.70 7.82 10.34
C HIS A 40 3.16 7.46 11.72
N ILE A 41 3.91 6.63 12.45
CA ILE A 41 3.70 6.31 13.87
C ILE A 41 4.92 6.85 14.62
N GLY A 42 4.88 8.14 14.95
CA GLY A 42 6.07 8.87 15.40
C GLY A 42 7.10 8.94 14.28
N GLU A 43 8.32 8.47 14.53
CA GLU A 43 9.43 8.45 13.56
C GLU A 43 9.45 7.20 12.67
N ILE A 44 8.45 6.31 12.81
CA ILE A 44 8.41 5.04 12.09
C ILE A 44 7.35 5.09 10.99
N GLU A 45 7.75 4.74 9.79
CA GLU A 45 6.86 4.57 8.64
C GLU A 45 6.37 3.12 8.53
N ARG A 46 5.04 2.95 8.44
CA ARG A 46 4.39 1.65 8.27
C ARG A 46 3.22 1.74 7.30
N TRP A 47 2.96 0.64 6.60
CA TRP A 47 1.81 0.49 5.72
C TRP A 47 0.80 -0.43 6.38
N TYR A 48 -0.47 -0.02 6.42
CA TYR A 48 -1.53 -0.91 6.89
C TYR A 48 -1.73 -2.04 5.89
N VAL A 49 -1.86 -3.25 6.42
CA VAL A 49 -2.12 -4.43 5.57
C VAL A 49 -3.44 -4.28 4.81
N ALA A 50 -4.46 -3.72 5.46
CA ALA A 50 -5.76 -3.49 4.84
C ALA A 50 -5.69 -2.56 3.60
N ASP A 51 -4.86 -1.52 3.63
CA ASP A 51 -4.68 -0.61 2.49
C ASP A 51 -3.96 -1.30 1.34
N LEU A 52 -2.99 -2.15 1.65
CA LEU A 52 -2.28 -2.94 0.65
C LEU A 52 -3.20 -3.97 -0.01
N GLU A 53 -4.07 -4.62 0.77
CA GLU A 53 -5.08 -5.55 0.26
C GLU A 53 -6.15 -4.83 -0.58
N ALA A 54 -6.49 -3.59 -0.23
CA ALA A 54 -7.47 -2.77 -0.95
C ALA A 54 -7.05 -2.41 -2.39
N ILE A 55 -5.74 -2.44 -2.69
CA ILE A 55 -5.22 -2.24 -4.05
C ILE A 55 -5.74 -3.32 -4.99
N PHE A 56 -5.70 -4.58 -4.55
CA PHE A 56 -6.12 -5.72 -5.37
C PHE A 56 -7.62 -5.95 -5.37
N SER A 57 -8.33 -5.56 -4.30
CA SER A 57 -9.79 -5.68 -4.24
C SER A 57 -10.52 -4.64 -5.11
N GLY A 58 -9.78 -3.73 -5.75
CA GLY A 58 -10.34 -2.65 -6.58
C GLY A 58 -10.95 -1.50 -5.77
N ALA A 59 -10.90 -1.54 -4.44
CA ALA A 59 -11.41 -0.46 -3.59
C ALA A 59 -10.54 0.81 -3.63
N ALA A 60 -9.26 0.68 -3.99
CA ALA A 60 -8.35 1.81 -4.14
C ALA A 60 -8.39 2.49 -5.52
N SER A 61 -9.15 1.96 -6.48
CA SER A 61 -9.33 2.59 -7.79
C SER A 61 -10.57 3.49 -7.77
N LYS A 62 -10.40 4.78 -7.47
CA LYS A 62 -11.20 5.75 -8.20
C LYS A 62 -10.42 6.05 -9.48
N PRO A 63 -10.95 5.70 -10.67
CA PRO A 63 -10.42 6.26 -11.88
C PRO A 63 -10.62 7.77 -11.77
N GLU A 64 -9.57 8.56 -11.99
CA GLU A 64 -9.78 9.94 -12.41
C GLU A 64 -10.35 9.85 -13.82
N GLU A 65 -11.67 9.73 -13.90
CA GLU A 65 -12.45 9.90 -15.11
C GLU A 65 -12.23 11.35 -15.55
N HIS A 66 -11.26 11.57 -16.43
CA HIS A 66 -11.17 12.80 -17.19
C HIS A 66 -12.27 12.72 -18.26
N ASP A 67 -13.49 13.02 -17.83
CA ASP A 67 -14.66 13.24 -18.67
C ASP A 67 -14.46 14.59 -19.38
N ASP A 68 -13.65 14.59 -20.45
CA ASP A 68 -13.52 15.74 -21.34
C ASP A 68 -14.46 15.54 -22.54
N PHE A 69 -15.65 16.09 -22.34
CA PHE A 69 -16.69 16.51 -23.27
C PHE A 69 -16.26 16.74 -24.75
N GLU A 70 -16.96 16.10 -25.71
CA GLU A 70 -17.28 16.64 -27.05
C GLU A 70 -18.70 16.22 -27.49
#